data_AF-A0A1S7DQD0-F1
#
_entry.id   AF-A0A1S7DQD0-F1
#
_cell.length_a   1.000
_cell.length_b   1.000
_cell.length_c   1.000
_cell.angle_alpha   90.00
_cell.angle_beta   90.00
_cell.angle_gamma   90.00
#
_symmetry.space_group_name_H-M   'P 1'
#
loop_
_entity.id
_entity.type
_entity.pdbx_description
1 polymer ?
#
loop_
_entity_poly.entity_id
_entity_poly.type
_entity_poly.pdbx_seq_one_letter_code
_entity_poly.pdbx_strand_id
1 'polypeptide(L)'
;MIVKQILKDRGMTAKELAEGIGMSEVGLSIALSEKGNPSLSTLKKIAEILGISVAELFGGNGGDVMGFVEYKGVTYKIKSFEDLQKILDLRK
;
A
#
# COMPACT_ATOMS: atom_id res chain seq x y z
N MET A 1 -8.71 -3.51 -2.35
CA MET A 1 -7.77 -2.38 -2.39
C MET A 1 -7.96 -1.52 -1.14
N ILE A 2 -6.89 -0.91 -0.61
CA ILE A 2 -6.94 -0.11 0.63
C ILE A 2 -7.20 1.39 0.41
N VAL A 3 -7.60 1.79 -0.81
CA VAL A 3 -7.85 3.20 -1.19
C VAL A 3 -8.78 3.92 -0.21
N LYS A 4 -9.88 3.28 0.20
CA LYS A 4 -10.83 3.88 1.17
C LYS A 4 -10.20 4.19 2.52
N GLN A 5 -9.28 3.34 2.98
CA GLN A 5 -8.55 3.54 4.23
C GLN A 5 -7.59 4.73 4.10
N ILE A 6 -6.81 4.78 3.01
CA ILE A 6 -5.87 5.87 2.71
C ILE A 6 -6.59 7.23 2.66
N LEU A 7 -7.75 7.29 2.00
CA LEU A 7 -8.57 8.50 1.92
C LEU A 7 -8.98 8.99 3.31
N LYS A 8 -9.48 8.08 4.16
CA LYS A 8 -9.87 8.38 5.54
C LYS A 8 -8.70 8.91 6.37
N ASP A 9 -7.54 8.27 6.28
CA ASP A 9 -6.34 8.63 7.03
C ASP A 9 -5.79 10.01 6.63
N ARG A 10 -6.09 10.46 5.41
CA ARG A 10 -5.65 11.75 4.86
C ARG A 10 -6.74 12.83 4.89
N GLY A 11 -7.92 12.54 5.43
CA GLY A 11 -9.05 13.47 5.43
C GLY A 11 -9.55 13.83 4.03
N MET A 12 -9.27 12.99 3.03
CA MET A 12 -9.72 13.18 1.65
C MET A 12 -11.00 12.38 1.40
N THR A 13 -11.93 12.95 0.63
CA THR A 13 -13.19 12.30 0.27
C THR A 13 -13.06 11.50 -1.02
N ALA A 14 -13.94 10.51 -1.20
CA ALA A 14 -14.02 9.77 -2.47
C ALA A 14 -14.41 10.67 -3.65
N LYS A 15 -15.20 11.73 -3.38
CA LYS A 15 -15.60 12.71 -4.38
C LYS A 15 -14.40 13.50 -4.91
N GLU A 16 -13.53 14.01 -4.04
CA GLU A 16 -12.31 14.72 -4.43
C GLU A 16 -11.38 13.84 -5.25
N LEU A 17 -11.22 12.56 -4.87
CA LEU A 17 -10.43 11.62 -5.66
C LEU A 17 -11.04 11.38 -7.04
N ALA A 18 -12.37 11.20 -7.11
CA ALA A 18 -13.08 10.96 -8.37
C ALA A 18 -12.93 12.15 -9.33
N GLU A 19 -13.10 13.37 -8.82
CA GLU A 19 -12.89 14.62 -9.57
C GLU A 19 -11.46 14.70 -10.08
N GLY A 20 -10.47 14.41 -9.23
CA GLY A 20 -9.05 14.46 -9.61
C GLY A 20 -8.65 13.47 -10.72
N ILE A 21 -9.29 12.28 -10.78
CA ILE A 21 -9.01 11.31 -11.86
C ILE A 21 -9.93 11.46 -13.08
N GLY A 22 -10.89 12.38 -13.03
CA GLY A 22 -11.88 12.62 -14.10
C GLY A 22 -12.97 11.54 -14.18
N MET A 23 -13.40 11.00 -13.04
CA MET A 23 -14.49 10.01 -12.93
C MET A 23 -15.65 10.55 -12.09
N SER A 24 -16.84 9.95 -12.25
CA SER A 24 -17.92 10.17 -11.30
C SER A 24 -17.66 9.44 -9.99
N GLU A 25 -18.18 9.96 -8.88
CA GLU A 25 -18.09 9.32 -7.55
C GLU A 25 -18.67 7.89 -7.57
N VAL A 26 -19.79 7.69 -8.26
CA VAL A 26 -20.41 6.36 -8.47
C VAL A 26 -19.47 5.44 -9.25
N GLY A 27 -18.89 5.94 -10.34
CA GLY A 27 -17.94 5.18 -11.16
C GLY A 27 -16.70 4.76 -10.37
N LEU A 28 -16.17 5.66 -9.53
CA LEU A 28 -15.08 5.35 -8.61
C LEU A 28 -15.50 4.29 -7.60
N SER A 29 -16.68 4.41 -6.99
CA SER A 29 -17.19 3.42 -6.03
C SER A 29 -17.31 2.02 -6.63
N ILE A 30 -17.79 1.91 -7.87
CA ILE A 30 -17.87 0.63 -8.60
C ILE A 30 -16.46 0.10 -8.87
N ALA A 31 -15.56 0.95 -9.35
CA ALA A 31 -14.17 0.59 -9.63
C ALA A 31 -13.42 0.10 -8.38
N LEU A 32 -13.69 0.67 -7.20
CA LEU A 32 -13.06 0.29 -5.93
C LEU A 32 -13.78 -0.83 -5.17
N SER A 33 -14.91 -1.33 -5.68
CA SER A 33 -15.67 -2.41 -5.06
C SER A 33 -14.92 -3.75 -5.11
N GLU A 34 -15.36 -4.75 -4.34
CA GLU A 34 -14.75 -6.09 -4.34
C GLU A 34 -14.76 -6.78 -5.72
N LYS A 35 -15.75 -6.45 -6.55
CA LYS A 35 -15.86 -6.94 -7.95
C LYS A 35 -15.35 -5.92 -8.98
N GLY A 36 -14.86 -4.78 -8.52
CA GLY A 36 -14.33 -3.73 -9.37
C GLY A 36 -13.03 -4.18 -10.03
N ASN A 37 -12.89 -3.91 -11.32
CA ASN A 37 -11.67 -4.18 -12.08
C ASN A 37 -11.23 -2.89 -12.80
N PRO A 38 -10.68 -1.90 -12.08
CA PRO A 38 -10.21 -0.66 -12.68
C PRO A 38 -9.07 -0.94 -13.66
N SER A 39 -8.99 -0.14 -14.73
CA SER A 39 -7.87 -0.23 -15.65
C SER A 39 -6.55 0.15 -14.96
N LEU A 40 -5.43 -0.33 -15.51
CA LEU A 40 -4.09 0.09 -15.05
C LEU A 40 -3.90 1.60 -15.11
N SER A 41 -4.49 2.27 -16.11
CA SER A 41 -4.44 3.73 -16.23
C SER A 41 -5.16 4.41 -15.07
N THR A 42 -6.34 3.92 -14.66
CA THR A 42 -7.06 4.42 -13.49
C THR A 42 -6.27 4.18 -12.21
N LEU A 43 -5.71 2.98 -12.02
CA LEU A 43 -4.87 2.66 -10.86
C LEU A 43 -3.66 3.61 -10.76
N LYS A 44 -2.98 3.90 -11.87
CA LYS A 44 -1.86 4.85 -11.90
C LYS A 44 -2.28 6.26 -11.50
N LYS A 45 -3.39 6.78 -12.03
CA LYS A 45 -3.91 8.11 -11.66
C LYS A 45 -4.27 8.19 -10.18
N ILE A 46 -4.91 7.15 -9.64
CA ILE A 46 -5.23 7.08 -8.21
C ILE A 46 -3.95 7.10 -7.38
N ALA A 47 -2.96 6.28 -7.73
CA ALA A 47 -1.68 6.23 -7.04
C ALA A 47 -0.94 7.58 -7.07
N GLU A 48 -0.96 8.27 -8.22
CA GLU A 48 -0.34 9.59 -8.41
C GLU A 48 -0.98 10.67 -7.52
N ILE A 49 -2.31 10.77 -7.51
CA ILE A 49 -3.03 11.72 -6.63
C ILE A 49 -2.78 11.41 -5.15
N LEU A 50 -2.71 10.12 -4.81
CA LEU A 50 -2.39 9.67 -3.47
C LEU A 50 -0.88 9.68 -3.19
N GLY A 51 -0.01 10.07 -4.12
CA GLY A 51 1.44 10.10 -3.92
C GLY A 51 2.04 8.79 -3.40
N ILE A 52 1.50 7.65 -3.82
CA ILE A 52 1.98 6.30 -3.45
C ILE A 52 2.25 5.47 -4.70
N SER A 53 2.84 4.30 -4.53
CA SER A 53 2.97 3.32 -5.61
C SER A 53 1.64 2.60 -5.89
N VAL A 54 1.52 2.05 -7.10
CA VAL A 54 0.35 1.21 -7.46
C VAL A 54 0.28 -0.03 -6.57
N ALA A 55 1.41 -0.58 -6.11
CA ALA A 55 1.44 -1.74 -5.23
C ALA A 55 0.82 -1.44 -3.86
N GLU A 56 1.04 -0.24 -3.31
CA GLU A 56 0.48 0.19 -2.03
C GLU A 56 -1.06 0.29 -2.07
N LEU A 57 -1.68 0.53 -3.23
CA LEU A 57 -3.14 0.48 -3.38
C LEU A 57 -3.73 -0.89 -2.99
N PHE A 58 -2.92 -1.95 -3.06
CA PHE A 58 -3.29 -3.31 -2.72
C PHE A 58 -2.77 -3.75 -1.35
N GLY A 59 -2.28 -2.83 -0.52
CA GLY A 59 -1.64 -3.16 0.75
C GLY A 59 -0.25 -3.76 0.58
N GLY A 60 0.34 -3.62 -0.61
CA GLY A 60 1.75 -3.89 -0.81
C GLY A 60 2.55 -2.82 -0.09
N ASN A 61 3.06 -3.14 1.10
CA ASN A 61 4.10 -2.34 1.72
C ASN A 61 5.32 -2.45 0.80
N GLY A 62 5.55 -1.46 -0.06
CA GLY A 62 6.87 -1.27 -0.67
C GLY A 62 7.84 -1.28 0.49
N GLY A 63 8.61 -2.36 0.65
CA GLY A 63 9.23 -2.71 1.92
C GLY A 63 10.12 -1.58 2.41
N ASP A 64 9.63 -0.78 3.36
CA ASP A 64 10.38 0.31 3.98
C ASP A 64 11.71 -0.19 4.57
N VAL A 65 11.74 -1.47 4.94
CA VAL A 65 12.95 -2.20 5.35
C VAL A 65 12.97 -3.56 4.69
N MET A 66 14.01 -3.80 3.89
CA MET A 66 14.40 -5.14 3.47
C MET A 66 15.87 -5.37 3.81
N GLY A 67 16.15 -6.46 4.51
CA GLY A 67 17.50 -6.81 4.90
C GLY A 67 17.67 -8.32 5.07
N PHE A 68 18.92 -8.74 5.12
CA PHE A 68 19.30 -10.11 5.43
C PHE A 68 20.40 -10.06 6.47
N VAL A 69 20.26 -10.87 7.53
CA VAL A 69 21.30 -11.03 8.56
C VAL A 69 21.63 -12.51 8.64
N GLU A 70 22.91 -12.85 8.60
CA GLU A 70 23.37 -14.20 8.89
C GLU A 70 23.88 -14.27 10.33
N TYR A 71 23.36 -15.22 11.11
CA TYR A 71 23.82 -15.49 12.46
C TYR A 71 23.94 -16.99 12.66
N LYS A 72 25.14 -17.45 13.07
CA LYS A 72 25.46 -18.88 13.26
C LYS A 72 25.10 -19.76 12.05
N GLY A 73 25.32 -19.26 10.83
CA GLY A 73 25.05 -19.98 9.58
C GLY A 73 23.58 -20.02 9.16
N VAL A 74 22.69 -19.30 9.85
CA VAL A 74 21.27 -19.16 9.48
C VAL A 74 21.02 -17.75 8.96
N THR A 75 20.41 -17.64 7.78
CA THR A 75 20.00 -16.36 7.19
C THR A 75 18.59 -15.98 7.62
N TYR A 76 18.45 -14.82 8.23
CA TYR A 76 17.20 -14.22 8.66
C TYR A 76 16.81 -13.09 7.71
N LYS A 77 15.61 -13.18 7.12
CA LYS A 77 15.06 -12.13 6.27
C LYS A 77 14.33 -11.11 7.12
N ILE A 78 14.66 -9.83 6.92
CA ILE A 78 14.04 -8.68 7.59
C ILE A 78 13.08 -8.04 6.59
N LYS A 79 11.81 -7.91 7.00
CA LYS A 79 10.75 -7.21 6.27
C LYS A 79 10.13 -6.07 7.08
N SER A 80 10.53 -5.91 8.35
CA SER A 80 10.09 -4.85 9.25
C SER A 80 11.12 -4.60 10.37
N PHE A 81 10.98 -3.49 11.09
CA PHE A 81 11.77 -3.25 12.30
C PHE A 81 11.48 -4.24 13.44
N GLU A 82 10.32 -4.91 13.43
CA GLU A 82 10.01 -5.96 14.40
C GLU A 82 10.89 -7.20 14.18
N ASP A 83 11.18 -7.54 12.92
CA ASP A 83 12.10 -8.64 12.59
C ASP A 83 13.51 -8.38 13.13
N LEU A 84 13.95 -7.10 13.20
CA LEU A 84 15.21 -6.73 13.84
C LEU A 84 15.22 -7.05 15.34
N GLN A 85 14.12 -6.78 16.05
CA GLN A 85 14.04 -7.09 17.48
C GLN A 85 14.08 -8.59 17.76
N LYS A 86 13.39 -9.39 16.93
CA LYS A 86 13.43 -10.85 17.02
C LYS A 86 14.86 -11.38 16.86
N ILE A 87 15.64 -10.80 15.95
CA ILE A 87 17.06 -11.16 15.76
C ILE A 87 17.90 -10.76 16.98
N LEU A 88 17.67 -9.58 17.57
CA LEU A 88 18.40 -9.13 18.76
C LEU A 88 18.15 -10.03 19.98
N ASP A 89 16.95 -10.59 20.11
CA ASP A 89 16.64 -11.54 21.18
C ASP A 89 17.40 -12.88 21.04
N LEU A 90 17.85 -13.27 19.84
CA LEU A 90 18.69 -14.48 19.63
C LEU A 90 20.10 -14.37 20.23
N ARG A 91 20.50 -13.17 20.66
CA ARG A 91 21.79 -12.94 21.34
C ARG A 91 21.71 -13.28 22.84
N LYS A 92 20.53 -13.21 23.45
CA LYS A 92 20.32 -13.49 24.87
C LYS A 92 20.42 -15.00 25.13
#